data_AF-A0A3C2B9T4-F1
#
_entry.id   AF-A0A3C2B9T4-F1
#
_cell.length_a   1.000
_cell.length_b   1.000
_cell.length_c   1.000
_cell.angle_alpha   90.00
_cell.angle_beta   90.00
_cell.angle_gamma   90.00
#
_symmetry.space_group_name_H-M   'P 1'
#
loop_
_entity.id
_entity.type
_entity.pdbx_description
1 polymer ?
#
loop_
_entity_poly.entity_id
_entity_poly.type
_entity_poly.pdbx_seq_one_letter_code
_entity_poly.pdbx_strand_id
1 'polypeptide(L)' 'PLFRSDLRREMGDRTWLADRAEQLLDEIPSAYKDIDEVMANQRDLVEVVHTLRQIVNYKGC' A
#
# COMPACT_ATOMS: atom_id res chain seq x y z
N PRO A 1 0.54 1.74 -17.50
CA PRO A 1 1.40 2.69 -16.77
C PRO A 1 0.66 3.22 -15.55
N LEU A 2 1.35 3.44 -14.43
CA LEU A 2 0.78 3.96 -13.19
C LEU A 2 0.82 5.50 -13.20
N PHE A 3 -0.26 6.15 -12.81
CA PHE A 3 -0.39 7.60 -12.83
C PHE A 3 -0.64 8.18 -11.44
N ARG A 4 -0.38 9.49 -11.26
CA ARG A 4 -0.67 10.19 -10.00
C ARG A 4 -2.15 10.12 -9.58
N SER A 5 -3.05 10.04 -10.56
CA SER A 5 -4.49 9.83 -10.31
C SER A 5 -4.79 8.49 -9.67
N ASP A 6 -4.04 7.44 -10.05
CA ASP A 6 -4.17 6.12 -9.45
C ASP A 6 -3.68 6.16 -8.00
N LEU A 7 -2.53 6.80 -7.75
CA LEU A 7 -1.98 6.93 -6.40
C LEU A 7 -2.96 7.64 -5.45
N ARG A 8 -3.61 8.71 -5.92
CA ARG A 8 -4.64 9.41 -5.13
C ARG A 8 -5.85 8.52 -4.85
N ARG A 9 -6.31 7.75 -5.83
CA ARG A 9 -7.43 6.82 -5.66
C ARG A 9 -7.10 5.73 -4.64
N GLU A 10 -5.89 5.18 -4.71
CA GLU A 10 -5.46 4.06 -3.87
C GLU A 10 -5.06 4.48 -2.46
N MET A 11 -4.56 5.70 -2.27
CA MET A 11 -4.30 6.24 -0.93
C MET A 11 -5.60 6.54 -0.17
N GLY A 12 -6.70 6.84 -0.87
CA GLY A 12 -8.04 6.90 -0.29
C GLY A 12 -8.17 7.93 0.85
N ASP A 13 -8.62 7.46 2.02
CA ASP A 13 -8.85 8.25 3.24
C ASP A 13 -7.59 8.47 4.10
N ARG A 14 -6.45 7.87 3.71
CA ARG A 14 -5.22 7.90 4.49
C ARG A 14 -4.55 9.27 4.39
N THR A 15 -3.83 9.65 5.44
CA THR A 15 -2.93 10.82 5.38
C THR A 15 -1.62 10.40 4.73
N TRP A 16 -1.18 11.11 3.69
CA TRP A 16 0.06 10.78 2.97
C TRP A 16 0.73 12.02 2.38
N LEU A 17 1.99 11.89 1.94
CA LEU A 17 2.79 12.95 1.33
C LEU A 17 2.33 13.27 -0.10
N ALA A 18 1.12 13.82 -0.24
CA ALA A 18 0.48 14.09 -1.53
C ALA A 18 1.22 15.11 -2.39
N ASP A 19 1.95 16.04 -1.76
CA ASP A 19 2.84 17.00 -2.39
C ASP A 19 4.07 16.34 -3.05
N ARG A 20 4.40 15.12 -2.66
CA ARG A 20 5.55 14.34 -3.17
C ARG A 20 5.14 13.14 -4.02
N ALA A 21 3.93 13.15 -4.58
CA ALA A 21 3.33 12.02 -5.30
C ALA A 21 4.24 11.39 -6.38
N GLU A 22 5.07 12.16 -7.07
CA GLU A 22 6.00 11.63 -8.09
C GLU A 22 6.99 10.61 -7.53
N GLN A 23 7.48 10.85 -6.31
CA GLN A 23 8.50 10.01 -5.67
C GLN A 23 7.92 8.70 -5.11
N LEU A 24 6.60 8.55 -5.15
CA LEU A 24 5.87 7.44 -4.56
C LEU A 24 5.20 6.54 -5.60
N LEU A 25 5.27 6.87 -6.90
CA LEU A 25 4.56 6.14 -7.96
C LEU A 25 5.03 4.68 -8.08
N ASP A 26 6.32 4.43 -7.90
CA ASP A 26 6.90 3.08 -8.00
C ASP A 26 6.51 2.19 -6.80
N GLU A 27 5.90 2.77 -5.76
CA GLU A 27 5.46 2.09 -4.54
C GLU A 27 3.98 2.31 -4.24
N ILE A 28 3.20 2.68 -5.26
CA ILE A 28 1.73 2.68 -5.18
C ILE A 28 1.23 1.27 -4.80
N PRO A 29 0.13 1.11 -4.04
CA PRO A 29 -0.35 -0.21 -3.62
C PRO A 29 -0.47 -1.22 -4.76
N SER A 30 -0.97 -0.82 -5.94
CA SER A 30 -1.07 -1.69 -7.12
C SER A 30 0.26 -2.12 -7.74
N ALA A 31 1.40 -1.58 -7.29
CA ALA A 31 2.73 -2.06 -7.69
C ALA A 31 3.12 -3.36 -6.98
N TYR A 32 2.42 -3.71 -5.89
CA TYR A 32 2.64 -4.93 -5.12
C TYR A 32 1.56 -5.98 -5.41
N LYS A 33 1.82 -7.23 -5.01
CA LYS A 33 0.81 -8.30 -4.99
C LYS A 33 -0.26 -7.99 -3.94
N ASP A 34 -1.45 -8.55 -4.13
CA ASP A 34 -2.48 -8.53 -3.10
C ASP A 34 -1.99 -9.25 -1.84
N ILE A 35 -1.95 -8.54 -0.72
CA ILE A 35 -1.49 -9.09 0.55
C ILE A 35 -2.42 -10.20 1.06
N ASP A 36 -3.72 -10.12 0.79
CA ASP A 36 -4.68 -11.12 1.23
C ASP A 36 -4.44 -12.45 0.50
N GLU A 37 -4.11 -12.39 -0.80
CA GLU A 37 -3.71 -13.57 -1.58
C GLU A 37 -2.39 -14.17 -1.06
N VAL A 38 -1.39 -13.31 -0.79
CA VAL A 38 -0.10 -13.75 -0.23
C VAL A 38 -0.30 -14.47 1.10
N MET A 39 -1.10 -13.90 2.02
CA MET A 39 -1.35 -14.51 3.33
C MET A 39 -2.17 -15.80 3.21
N ALA A 40 -3.16 -15.86 2.33
CA ALA A 40 -3.94 -17.08 2.08
C ALA A 40 -3.06 -18.25 1.59
N ASN A 41 -2.08 -17.95 0.73
CA ASN A 41 -1.12 -18.92 0.21
C ASN A 41 -0.09 -19.41 1.23
N GLN A 42 0.02 -18.76 2.40
CA GLN A 42 0.99 -19.12 3.46
C GLN A 42 0.31 -19.62 4.75
N ARG A 43 -1.01 -19.86 4.71
CA ARG A 43 -1.84 -20.19 5.88
C ARG A 43 -1.40 -21.41 6.70
N ASP A 44 -0.64 -22.32 6.10
CA ASP A 44 -0.11 -23.54 6.74
C ASP A 44 1.27 -23.33 7.38
N LEU A 45 1.94 -22.21 7.09
CA LEU A 45 3.28 -21.88 7.57
C LEU A 45 3.29 -20.77 8.63
N VAL A 46 2.25 -19.93 8.68
CA VAL A 46 2.18 -18.76 9.57
C VAL A 46 0.82 -18.63 10.25
N GLU A 47 0.81 -17.94 11.39
CA GLU A 47 -0.41 -17.55 12.12
C GLU A 47 -0.56 -16.02 12.11
N VAL A 48 -1.77 -15.54 11.78
CA VAL A 48 -2.09 -14.11 11.86
C VAL A 48 -2.44 -13.76 13.30
N VAL A 49 -1.53 -13.08 13.99
CA VAL A 49 -1.78 -12.62 15.35
C VAL A 49 -2.61 -11.33 15.37
N HIS A 50 -2.36 -10.42 14.42
CA HIS A 50 -3.07 -9.14 14.29
C HIS A 50 -3.15 -8.71 12.83
N THR A 51 -4.21 -7.98 12.48
CA THR A 51 -4.37 -7.29 11.20
C THR A 51 -4.36 -5.79 11.42
N LEU A 52 -3.54 -5.05 10.68
CA LEU A 52 -3.40 -3.60 10.82
C LEU A 52 -3.97 -2.88 9.59
N ARG A 53 -4.60 -1.72 9.82
CA ARG A 53 -5.03 -0.79 8.76
C ARG A 53 -4.13 0.42 8.75
N GLN A 54 -3.60 0.77 7.58
CA GLN A 54 -2.83 1.99 7.42
C GLN A 54 -3.72 3.24 7.56
N ILE A 55 -3.28 4.17 8.40
CA ILE A 55 -3.88 5.52 8.55
C ILE A 55 -2.96 6.64 8.06
N VAL A 56 -1.64 6.41 8.03
CA VAL A 56 -0.63 7.36 7.57
C VAL A 56 0.39 6.65 6.67
N ASN A 57 0.75 7.27 5.54
CA ASN A 57 1.89 6.91 4.70
C ASN A 57 2.90 8.05 4.70
N TYR A 58 3.98 7.90 5.47
CA TYR A 58 5.08 8.85 5.50
C TYR A 58 6.35 8.17 5.01
N LYS A 59 7.01 8.80 4.04
CA LYS A 59 8.27 8.33 3.48
C LYS A 59 9.31 9.44 3.55
N GLY A 60 10.45 9.14 4.17
CA GLY A 60 11.58 10.06 4.24
C GLY A 60 12.30 10.11 2.90
N CYS A 61 11.94 11.07 2.05
CA CYS A 61 12.58 11.35 0.78
C CYS A 61 13.23 12.74 0.77
#